data_AF-A0A7J7IJ60-F1
#
_entry.id   AF-A0A7J7IJ60-F1
#
_cell.length_a   1.000
_cell.length_b   1.000
_cell.length_c   1.000
_cell.angle_alpha   90.00
_cell.angle_beta   90.00
_cell.angle_gamma   90.00
#
_symmetry.space_group_name_H-M   'P 1'
#
loop_
_entity.id
_entity.type
_entity.pdbx_description
1 polymer ?
#
loop_
_entity_poly.entity_id
_entity_poly.type
_entity_poly.pdbx_seq_one_letter_code
_entity_poly.pdbx_strand_id
1 'polypeptide(L)'
;MSAFPSISRLYFLRLVATLALLALFRSALRLGTDWKSLGKPRFPLTISPPFRRPQLNQANRCFLSISSDDWGRWTDAVPIFPNRTFAEEHEELQTAPRGFWYRFATSETLDDLQTLRELLRHLNQDVAFEKRVVLTPHWIVGGPDFLEMSRIQRPFPHDCRRVEDQRSERCGYRELLLHNSAGGLSRAPYFRGDLREMYRQLYIDELWHPEYHGRSHFSISRWLEELNIPGSKAALCFNHSIVCGTSQLELRSEFDWFNEHHDLVAWIQGGVDAFRAFWGYLPRILSSPHNTWTPWLADAVRMAGFIGTSLGDVQDVYRMDGGLVVTNRPRFDAFYPNFDCQAATRDIVHLLNSTKYANVMWHAQNAMKSAYSSEDYEQHLSCFERLILKAREALPNLAIVTESELHQIRARGWSAEIWNNSIIYRNYLSRSVDLVVADCTAFGASNSWEGRDLVLEKIQGTAESHSSGPSLRIGDKLRLHPDSIIRIQTIETKYPVQE
;
A
#
# COMPACT_ATOMS: atom_id res chain seq x y z
N MET A 1 56.75 9.85 -52.53
CA MET A 1 55.97 10.12 -51.30
C MET A 1 55.06 8.92 -51.06
N SER A 2 55.00 8.43 -49.81
CA SER A 2 54.10 7.39 -49.26
C SER A 2 54.77 6.05 -48.86
N ALA A 3 55.54 6.11 -47.77
CA ALA A 3 55.93 4.92 -46.99
C ALA A 3 55.68 5.16 -45.50
N PHE A 4 54.51 5.69 -45.16
CA PHE A 4 53.98 5.74 -43.79
C PHE A 4 52.45 5.65 -43.91
N PRO A 5 51.85 4.45 -43.68
CA PRO A 5 50.81 4.42 -42.63
C PRO A 5 50.58 3.06 -41.92
N SER A 6 51.45 2.05 -42.01
CA SER A 6 51.13 0.74 -41.39
C SER A 6 51.37 0.73 -39.87
N ILE A 7 52.44 1.39 -39.41
CA ILE A 7 52.85 1.37 -37.99
C ILE A 7 51.89 2.21 -37.14
N SER A 8 51.55 3.43 -37.57
CA SER A 8 50.64 4.32 -36.86
C SER A 8 49.24 3.72 -36.71
N ARG A 9 48.75 2.99 -37.71
CA ARG A 9 47.45 2.30 -37.65
C ARG A 9 47.45 1.17 -36.62
N LEU A 10 48.57 0.43 -36.50
CA LEU A 10 48.71 -0.64 -35.51
C LEU A 10 48.75 -0.09 -34.07
N TYR A 11 49.45 1.02 -33.83
CA TYR A 11 49.48 1.68 -32.53
C TYR A 11 48.10 2.25 -32.13
N PHE A 12 47.38 2.84 -33.08
CA PHE A 12 46.04 3.35 -32.84
C PHE A 12 45.06 2.23 -32.45
N LEU A 13 45.08 1.11 -33.18
CA LEU A 13 44.22 -0.04 -32.86
C LEU A 13 44.54 -0.67 -31.50
N ARG A 14 45.82 -0.74 -31.12
CA ARG A 14 46.22 -1.22 -29.79
C ARG A 14 45.73 -0.28 -28.68
N LEU A 15 45.86 1.03 -28.88
CA LEU A 15 45.37 2.02 -27.91
C LEU A 15 43.85 1.91 -27.70
N VAL A 16 43.07 1.81 -28.78
CA VAL A 16 41.61 1.64 -28.70
C VAL A 16 41.23 0.35 -27.98
N ALA A 17 41.91 -0.77 -28.26
CA ALA A 17 41.66 -2.04 -27.58
C ALA A 17 41.98 -1.97 -26.07
N THR A 18 43.09 -1.33 -25.69
CA THR A 18 43.46 -1.14 -24.28
C THR A 18 42.46 -0.26 -23.54
N LEU A 19 41.97 0.82 -24.16
CA LEU A 19 40.96 1.69 -23.57
C LEU A 19 39.61 0.96 -23.39
N ALA A 20 39.21 0.12 -24.36
CA ALA A 20 38.00 -0.70 -24.25
C ALA A 20 38.10 -1.73 -23.10
N LEU A 21 39.25 -2.39 -22.95
CA LEU A 21 39.51 -3.32 -21.84
C LEU A 21 39.49 -2.61 -20.47
N LEU A 22 40.09 -1.42 -20.36
CA LEU A 22 40.06 -0.62 -19.13
C LEU A 22 38.64 -0.17 -18.78
N ALA A 23 37.83 0.20 -19.77
CA ALA A 23 36.43 0.55 -19.56
C ALA A 23 35.61 -0.65 -19.04
N LEU A 24 35.79 -1.84 -19.65
CA LEU A 24 35.15 -3.07 -19.20
C LEU A 24 35.59 -3.48 -17.78
N PHE A 25 36.88 -3.35 -17.46
CA PHE A 25 37.40 -3.67 -16.13
C PHE A 25 36.86 -2.70 -15.06
N ARG A 26 36.71 -1.40 -15.40
CA ARG A 26 36.13 -0.39 -14.50
C ARG A 26 34.64 -0.63 -14.26
N SER A 27 33.90 -1.08 -15.28
CA SER A 27 32.49 -1.49 -15.13
C SER A 27 32.36 -2.77 -14.30
N ALA A 28 33.24 -3.75 -14.48
CA ALA A 28 33.26 -4.98 -13.68
C ALA A 28 33.63 -4.72 -12.20
N LEU A 29 34.56 -3.80 -11.93
CA LEU A 29 34.91 -3.39 -10.57
C LEU A 29 33.77 -2.63 -9.89
N ARG A 30 33.05 -1.76 -10.59
CA ARG A 30 31.84 -1.08 -10.05
C ARG A 30 30.74 -2.06 -9.68
N LEU A 31 30.58 -3.14 -10.42
CA LEU A 31 29.63 -4.21 -10.10
C LEU A 31 30.10 -5.09 -8.92
N GLY A 32 31.41 -5.12 -8.62
CA GLY A 32 31.98 -5.99 -7.59
C GLY A 32 32.16 -5.38 -6.20
N THR A 33 32.16 -4.04 -6.07
CA THR A 33 32.57 -3.38 -4.81
C THR A 33 31.44 -2.89 -3.92
N ASP A 34 30.18 -2.88 -4.35
CA ASP A 34 29.10 -2.20 -3.61
C ASP A 34 28.23 -3.09 -2.70
N TRP A 35 28.51 -4.39 -2.58
CA TRP A 35 27.61 -5.28 -1.81
C TRP A 35 27.92 -5.35 -0.30
N LYS A 36 29.08 -4.89 0.18
CA LYS A 36 29.55 -5.25 1.54
C LYS A 36 29.48 -4.17 2.63
N SER A 37 28.98 -2.95 2.35
CA SER A 37 29.04 -1.87 3.37
C SER A 37 27.76 -1.06 3.61
N LEU A 38 26.58 -1.51 3.17
CA LEU A 38 25.32 -0.96 3.70
C LEU A 38 24.97 -1.69 4.99
N GLY A 39 25.20 -0.99 6.11
CA GLY A 39 24.80 -1.43 7.44
C GLY A 39 23.36 -1.92 7.41
N LYS A 40 23.17 -3.19 7.82
CA LYS A 40 21.84 -3.77 7.99
C LYS A 40 21.00 -2.82 8.84
N PRO A 41 19.83 -2.35 8.36
CA PRO A 41 18.94 -1.60 9.22
C PRO A 41 18.55 -2.49 10.41
N ARG A 42 18.68 -1.94 11.62
CA ARG A 42 18.29 -2.60 12.88
C ARG A 42 16.76 -2.59 13.00
N PHE A 43 16.06 -3.39 12.20
CA PHE A 43 14.66 -3.73 12.44
C PHE A 43 14.57 -5.23 12.76
N PRO A 44 14.02 -5.63 13.93
CA PRO A 44 14.05 -7.02 14.36
C PRO A 44 12.88 -7.81 13.75
N LEU A 45 12.77 -7.90 12.42
CA LEU A 45 11.82 -8.80 11.75
C LEU A 45 12.38 -9.31 10.42
N THR A 46 13.59 -9.86 10.42
CA THR A 46 14.05 -10.71 9.31
C THR A 46 13.21 -11.98 9.26
N ILE A 47 12.17 -11.97 8.44
CA ILE A 47 11.40 -13.15 8.08
C ILE A 47 12.21 -13.90 7.02
N SER A 48 12.97 -14.92 7.43
CA SER A 48 13.45 -15.90 6.45
C SER A 48 12.22 -16.58 5.82
N PRO A 49 12.17 -16.79 4.49
CA PRO A 49 11.06 -17.49 3.88
C PRO A 49 10.91 -18.86 4.55
N PRO A 50 9.69 -19.26 4.96
CA PRO A 50 9.51 -20.49 5.68
C PRO A 50 9.80 -21.68 4.74
N PHE A 51 10.94 -22.34 4.95
CA PHE A 51 11.21 -23.68 4.40
C PHE A 51 10.16 -24.72 4.86
N ARG A 52 9.32 -24.38 5.85
CA ARG A 52 8.19 -25.21 6.34
C ARG A 52 6.98 -24.34 6.65
N ARG A 53 5.82 -24.69 6.08
CA ARG A 53 4.54 -24.07 6.44
C ARG A 53 4.33 -24.15 7.96
N PRO A 54 3.83 -23.08 8.61
CA PRO A 54 3.55 -23.11 10.04
C PRO A 54 2.51 -24.18 10.35
N GLN A 55 2.73 -24.94 11.43
CA GLN A 55 1.75 -25.92 11.91
C GLN A 55 0.68 -25.19 12.73
N LEU A 56 -0.50 -25.04 12.13
CA LEU A 56 -1.63 -24.37 12.77
C LEU A 56 -2.23 -25.24 13.89
N ASN A 57 -2.79 -24.60 14.92
CA ASN A 57 -3.48 -25.31 16.01
C ASN A 57 -4.71 -26.07 15.53
N GLN A 58 -5.43 -25.49 14.57
CA GLN A 58 -6.62 -26.09 13.96
C GLN A 58 -6.36 -26.36 12.47
N ALA A 59 -6.43 -27.63 12.07
CA ALA A 59 -6.13 -28.04 10.69
C ALA A 59 -7.09 -27.46 9.63
N ASN A 60 -8.29 -27.05 10.04
CA ASN A 60 -9.31 -26.45 9.19
C ASN A 60 -9.40 -24.91 9.29
N ARG A 61 -8.49 -24.25 10.03
CA ARG A 61 -8.39 -22.79 10.13
C ARG A 61 -8.19 -22.17 8.76
N CYS A 62 -9.00 -21.16 8.43
CA CYS A 62 -8.88 -20.39 7.19
C CYS A 62 -8.71 -18.90 7.51
N PHE A 63 -7.97 -18.18 6.67
CA PHE A 63 -7.66 -16.76 6.84
C PHE A 63 -8.11 -15.98 5.62
N LEU A 64 -8.99 -15.00 5.83
CA LEU A 64 -9.45 -14.09 4.81
C LEU A 64 -8.92 -12.68 5.12
N SER A 65 -8.35 -12.03 4.11
CA SER A 65 -8.11 -10.60 4.12
C SER A 65 -8.85 -9.95 2.96
N ILE A 66 -9.32 -8.72 3.17
CA ILE A 66 -9.91 -7.88 2.13
C ILE A 66 -8.97 -6.70 1.93
N SER A 67 -8.13 -6.78 0.89
CA SER A 67 -7.33 -5.65 0.43
C SER A 67 -8.17 -4.77 -0.49
N SER A 68 -8.00 -3.45 -0.40
CA SER A 68 -8.74 -2.53 -1.24
C SER A 68 -7.84 -1.49 -1.87
N ASP A 69 -7.74 -1.47 -3.19
CA ASP A 69 -6.86 -0.54 -3.89
C ASP A 69 -7.50 0.86 -4.00
N ASP A 70 -6.63 1.84 -4.27
CA ASP A 70 -6.98 3.15 -4.81
C ASP A 70 -7.56 4.19 -3.84
N TRP A 71 -7.30 4.06 -2.54
CA TRP A 71 -7.77 5.02 -1.52
C TRP A 71 -6.89 6.25 -1.39
N GLY A 72 -7.49 7.38 -1.03
CA GLY A 72 -6.79 8.66 -0.78
C GLY A 72 -6.30 9.36 -2.05
N ARG A 73 -6.56 8.80 -3.23
CA ARG A 73 -6.11 9.35 -4.51
C ARG A 73 -7.10 10.38 -5.05
N TRP A 74 -6.58 11.44 -5.65
CA TRP A 74 -7.32 12.37 -6.52
C TRP A 74 -6.75 12.42 -7.93
N THR A 75 -5.77 11.57 -8.22
CA THR A 75 -5.13 11.46 -9.53
C THR A 75 -4.77 10.02 -9.82
N ASP A 76 -4.85 9.66 -11.10
CA ASP A 76 -4.59 8.34 -11.61
C ASP A 76 -4.13 8.48 -13.09
N ALA A 77 -3.58 7.43 -13.67
CA ALA A 77 -3.31 7.30 -15.10
C ALA A 77 -4.59 7.43 -15.96
N VAL A 78 -5.75 7.20 -15.35
CA VAL A 78 -7.07 7.57 -15.88
C VAL A 78 -7.58 8.82 -15.18
N PRO A 79 -8.35 9.68 -15.87
CA PRO A 79 -8.92 10.84 -15.22
C PRO A 79 -9.86 10.42 -14.07
N ILE A 80 -9.64 11.03 -12.91
CA ILE A 80 -10.54 10.93 -11.76
C ILE A 80 -11.40 12.18 -11.74
N PHE A 81 -12.72 12.01 -11.83
CA PHE A 81 -13.66 13.11 -11.96
C PHE A 81 -14.30 13.47 -10.61
N PRO A 82 -14.73 14.73 -10.41
CA PRO A 82 -15.42 15.11 -9.18
C PRO A 82 -16.82 14.48 -9.06
N ASN A 83 -17.46 14.16 -10.17
CA ASN A 83 -18.71 13.42 -10.24
C ASN A 83 -18.97 13.00 -11.69
N ARG A 84 -19.98 12.13 -11.88
CA ARG A 84 -20.42 11.68 -13.20
C ARG A 84 -20.85 12.82 -14.13
N THR A 85 -21.58 13.83 -13.64
CA THR A 85 -22.03 14.96 -14.46
C THR A 85 -20.86 15.72 -15.09
N PHE A 86 -19.82 16.03 -14.31
CA PHE A 86 -18.61 16.66 -14.80
C PHE A 86 -17.93 15.80 -15.88
N ALA A 87 -17.86 14.48 -15.66
CA ALA A 87 -17.25 13.54 -16.60
C ALA A 87 -18.02 13.44 -17.94
N GLU A 88 -19.34 13.65 -17.91
CA GLU A 88 -20.22 13.68 -19.09
C GLU A 88 -20.13 15.03 -19.82
N GLU A 89 -20.01 16.14 -19.09
CA GLU A 89 -19.83 17.49 -19.65
C GLU A 89 -18.45 17.71 -20.28
N HIS A 90 -17.45 16.96 -19.81
CA HIS A 90 -16.05 17.05 -20.25
C HIS A 90 -15.59 15.77 -20.95
N GLU A 91 -16.36 15.32 -21.94
CA GLU A 91 -16.07 14.15 -22.77
C GLU A 91 -14.66 14.23 -23.41
N GLU A 92 -14.19 15.43 -23.71
CA GLU A 92 -12.85 15.70 -24.23
C GLU A 92 -11.72 15.38 -23.26
N LEU A 93 -11.99 15.14 -21.98
CA LEU A 93 -11.01 14.68 -20.98
C LEU A 93 -10.97 13.16 -20.86
N GLN A 94 -11.94 12.44 -21.41
CA GLN A 94 -12.03 10.98 -21.30
C GLN A 94 -10.89 10.27 -22.03
N THR A 95 -10.25 9.31 -21.37
CA THR A 95 -9.23 8.42 -21.97
C THR A 95 -9.73 6.99 -22.13
N ALA A 96 -10.80 6.63 -21.42
CA ALA A 96 -11.42 5.32 -21.47
C ALA A 96 -12.38 5.20 -22.68
N PRO A 97 -12.42 4.04 -23.37
CA PRO A 97 -13.48 3.75 -24.33
C PRO A 97 -14.88 3.88 -23.72
N ARG A 98 -15.91 4.07 -24.56
CA ARG A 98 -17.31 4.04 -24.09
C ARG A 98 -17.64 2.66 -23.52
N GLY A 99 -18.36 2.63 -22.40
CA GLY A 99 -18.75 1.40 -21.70
C GLY A 99 -17.66 0.78 -20.83
N PHE A 100 -16.47 1.39 -20.75
CA PHE A 100 -15.44 0.94 -19.79
C PHE A 100 -15.76 1.44 -18.37
N TRP A 101 -15.54 0.59 -17.37
CA TRP A 101 -15.99 0.80 -16.00
C TRP A 101 -15.33 1.98 -15.27
N TYR A 102 -14.06 2.31 -15.56
CA TYR A 102 -13.38 3.46 -14.96
C TYR A 102 -13.62 4.78 -15.69
N ARG A 103 -14.46 4.79 -16.73
CA ARG A 103 -14.77 6.00 -17.49
C ARG A 103 -15.35 7.12 -16.62
N PHE A 104 -16.09 6.74 -15.59
CA PHE A 104 -16.68 7.65 -14.62
C PHE A 104 -16.03 7.49 -13.24
N ALA A 105 -14.75 7.08 -13.20
CA ALA A 105 -14.03 6.96 -11.94
C ALA A 105 -14.04 8.30 -11.20
N THR A 106 -14.40 8.25 -9.91
CA THR A 106 -14.38 9.40 -9.02
C THR A 106 -13.45 9.12 -7.83
N SER A 107 -13.47 10.04 -6.86
CA SER A 107 -12.88 9.82 -5.53
C SER A 107 -13.97 9.91 -4.46
N GLU A 108 -13.64 9.33 -3.32
CA GLU A 108 -14.49 9.25 -2.15
C GLU A 108 -15.01 10.62 -1.67
N THR A 109 -16.21 10.59 -1.10
CA THR A 109 -16.84 11.68 -0.36
C THR A 109 -16.95 11.33 1.13
N LEU A 110 -17.34 12.30 1.95
CA LEU A 110 -17.66 12.03 3.35
C LEU A 110 -18.83 11.04 3.50
N ASP A 111 -19.87 11.14 2.65
CA ASP A 111 -21.03 10.25 2.64
C ASP A 111 -20.63 8.79 2.35
N ASP A 112 -19.75 8.60 1.37
CA ASP A 112 -19.20 7.29 1.00
C ASP A 112 -18.48 6.63 2.19
N LEU A 113 -17.61 7.40 2.87
CA LEU A 113 -16.85 6.90 4.01
C LEU A 113 -17.72 6.63 5.24
N GLN A 114 -18.76 7.44 5.46
CA GLN A 114 -19.74 7.20 6.54
C GLN A 114 -20.56 5.94 6.27
N THR A 115 -21.05 5.76 5.05
CA THR A 115 -21.78 4.56 4.65
C THR A 115 -20.92 3.31 4.81
N LEU A 116 -19.65 3.36 4.37
CA LEU A 116 -18.71 2.26 4.55
C LEU A 116 -18.46 1.94 6.03
N ARG A 117 -18.28 2.97 6.86
CA ARG A 117 -18.11 2.81 8.32
C ARG A 117 -19.32 2.09 8.93
N GLU A 118 -20.53 2.52 8.59
CA GLU A 118 -21.77 1.93 9.10
C GLU A 118 -21.91 0.47 8.68
N LEU A 119 -21.65 0.15 7.41
CA LEU A 119 -21.64 -1.21 6.90
C LEU A 119 -20.65 -2.11 7.67
N LEU A 120 -19.39 -1.66 7.85
CA LEU A 120 -18.38 -2.42 8.56
C LEU A 120 -18.74 -2.62 10.05
N ARG A 121 -19.32 -1.61 10.70
CA ARG A 121 -19.82 -1.73 12.09
C ARG A 121 -20.96 -2.73 12.17
N HIS A 122 -21.91 -2.66 11.24
CA HIS A 122 -23.03 -3.59 11.18
C HIS A 122 -22.54 -5.03 11.00
N LEU A 123 -21.63 -5.26 10.06
CA LEU A 123 -20.99 -6.56 9.82
C LEU A 123 -20.22 -7.09 11.04
N ASN A 124 -19.80 -6.22 11.98
CA ASN A 124 -19.04 -6.61 13.16
C ASN A 124 -19.86 -6.71 14.44
N GLN A 125 -21.14 -6.34 14.38
CA GLN A 125 -22.06 -6.42 15.50
C GLN A 125 -22.28 -7.90 15.91
N ASP A 126 -22.12 -8.19 17.20
CA ASP A 126 -22.35 -9.52 17.79
C ASP A 126 -21.52 -10.65 17.16
N VAL A 127 -20.38 -10.31 16.54
CA VAL A 127 -19.44 -11.26 15.95
C VAL A 127 -18.20 -11.41 16.85
N ALA A 128 -17.76 -12.67 17.03
CA ALA A 128 -16.51 -12.99 17.71
C ALA A 128 -15.33 -12.23 17.10
N PHE A 129 -14.39 -11.76 17.93
CA PHE A 129 -13.32 -10.86 17.50
C PHE A 129 -12.53 -11.39 16.29
N GLU A 130 -12.23 -12.69 16.26
CA GLU A 130 -11.50 -13.32 15.15
C GLU A 130 -12.24 -13.27 13.80
N LYS A 131 -13.56 -13.12 13.81
CA LYS A 131 -14.43 -13.07 12.63
C LYS A 131 -14.82 -11.66 12.22
N ARG A 132 -14.39 -10.63 12.97
CA ARG A 132 -14.67 -9.22 12.62
C ARG A 132 -13.98 -8.87 11.31
N VAL A 133 -14.73 -8.26 10.39
CA VAL A 133 -14.20 -7.76 9.14
C VAL A 133 -13.39 -6.50 9.40
N VAL A 134 -12.22 -6.44 8.77
CA VAL A 134 -11.35 -5.27 8.72
C VAL A 134 -10.92 -5.10 7.27
N LEU A 135 -11.09 -3.90 6.72
CA LEU A 135 -10.63 -3.57 5.38
C LEU A 135 -9.15 -3.19 5.40
N THR A 136 -8.36 -3.61 4.42
CA THR A 136 -6.96 -3.15 4.27
C THR A 136 -6.85 -2.22 3.05
N PRO A 137 -7.08 -0.91 3.19
CA PRO A 137 -6.99 0.01 2.06
C PRO A 137 -5.52 0.27 1.69
N HIS A 138 -5.15 0.01 0.44
CA HIS A 138 -3.89 0.46 -0.13
C HIS A 138 -3.99 1.94 -0.49
N TRP A 139 -3.13 2.71 0.16
CA TRP A 139 -3.22 4.16 0.20
C TRP A 139 -2.24 4.84 -0.75
N ILE A 140 -2.74 5.82 -1.50
CA ILE A 140 -1.91 6.77 -2.24
C ILE A 140 -1.69 8.01 -1.37
N VAL A 141 -0.44 8.29 -1.02
CA VAL A 141 -0.11 9.32 -0.02
C VAL A 141 0.06 10.72 -0.59
N GLY A 142 0.00 10.87 -1.92
CA GLY A 142 0.21 12.15 -2.58
C GLY A 142 -0.34 12.26 -4.00
N GLY A 143 0.03 13.35 -4.64
CA GLY A 143 -0.39 13.71 -5.99
C GLY A 143 0.06 15.13 -6.35
N PRO A 144 -0.19 15.61 -7.58
CA PRO A 144 0.26 16.92 -8.02
C PRO A 144 -0.40 18.06 -7.23
N ASP A 145 0.38 19.08 -6.89
CA ASP A 145 -0.10 20.41 -6.54
C ASP A 145 -0.32 21.22 -7.82
N PHE A 146 -1.49 21.08 -8.44
CA PHE A 146 -1.83 21.81 -9.66
C PHE A 146 -1.68 23.33 -9.51
N LEU A 147 -1.98 23.88 -8.32
CA LEU A 147 -1.89 25.32 -8.07
C LEU A 147 -0.44 25.78 -8.08
N GLU A 148 0.45 25.10 -7.33
CA GLU A 148 1.87 25.45 -7.34
C GLU A 148 2.50 25.17 -8.71
N MET A 149 2.14 24.08 -9.38
CA MET A 149 2.62 23.78 -10.74
C MET A 149 2.17 24.85 -11.75
N SER A 150 0.96 25.40 -11.63
CA SER A 150 0.46 26.43 -12.56
C SER A 150 1.26 27.74 -12.53
N ARG A 151 2.03 27.97 -11.45
CA ARG A 151 2.89 29.15 -11.27
C ARG A 151 4.28 28.98 -11.89
N ILE A 152 4.64 27.76 -12.29
CA ILE A 152 5.93 27.47 -12.91
C ILE A 152 5.84 27.76 -14.41
N GLN A 153 6.83 28.48 -14.94
CA GLN A 153 6.91 28.75 -16.38
C GLN A 153 7.17 27.45 -17.16
N ARG A 154 6.34 27.17 -18.17
CA ARG A 154 6.55 26.04 -19.09
C ARG A 154 7.74 26.32 -20.04
N PRO A 155 8.48 25.28 -20.49
CA PRO A 155 8.27 23.86 -20.22
C PRO A 155 8.67 23.45 -18.80
N PHE A 156 7.92 22.52 -18.22
CA PHE A 156 8.26 21.87 -16.96
C PHE A 156 9.53 21.04 -17.12
N PRO A 157 10.53 21.22 -16.24
CA PRO A 157 11.61 20.26 -16.12
C PRO A 157 11.04 18.87 -15.79
N HIS A 158 11.31 17.87 -16.64
CA HIS A 158 10.80 16.50 -16.46
C HIS A 158 11.82 15.56 -15.80
N ASP A 159 13.09 15.97 -15.72
CA ASP A 159 14.13 15.17 -15.04
C ASP A 159 14.03 15.31 -13.53
N CYS A 160 13.17 14.50 -12.92
CA CYS A 160 12.94 14.46 -11.48
C CYS A 160 13.80 13.38 -10.78
N ARG A 161 14.82 12.82 -11.47
CA ARG A 161 15.45 11.54 -11.10
C ARG A 161 16.44 11.63 -9.94
N ARG A 162 17.04 12.79 -9.67
CA ARG A 162 18.11 12.92 -8.65
C ARG A 162 17.56 13.41 -7.32
N VAL A 163 17.57 12.52 -6.32
CA VAL A 163 17.17 12.82 -4.94
C VAL A 163 18.27 13.60 -4.18
N GLU A 164 19.53 13.53 -4.62
CA GLU A 164 20.69 14.12 -3.90
C GLU A 164 20.61 15.64 -3.72
N ASP A 165 19.89 16.34 -4.60
CA ASP A 165 19.56 17.73 -4.38
C ASP A 165 18.18 17.77 -3.70
N GLN A 166 18.16 17.83 -2.36
CA GLN A 166 16.96 18.14 -1.54
C GLN A 166 16.24 19.45 -1.95
N ARG A 167 16.74 20.14 -2.98
CA ARG A 167 16.09 21.23 -3.69
C ARG A 167 15.23 20.64 -4.82
N SER A 168 13.96 20.40 -4.51
CA SER A 168 12.86 20.13 -5.44
C SER A 168 12.69 21.14 -6.59
N GLU A 169 13.47 22.23 -6.57
CA GLU A 169 13.43 23.34 -7.53
C GLU A 169 13.71 22.90 -8.98
N ARG A 170 14.46 21.81 -9.19
CA ARG A 170 14.82 21.34 -10.54
C ARG A 170 13.77 20.47 -11.24
N CYS A 171 12.81 19.90 -10.50
CA CYS A 171 11.70 19.14 -11.07
C CYS A 171 10.51 20.09 -11.27
N GLY A 172 9.75 19.95 -12.35
CA GLY A 172 8.52 20.73 -12.58
C GLY A 172 7.33 20.23 -11.76
N TYR A 173 7.39 19.00 -11.23
CA TYR A 173 6.37 18.45 -10.36
C TYR A 173 6.44 19.06 -8.96
N ARG A 174 5.30 19.52 -8.47
CA ARG A 174 5.09 19.89 -7.07
C ARG A 174 4.07 18.93 -6.52
N GLU A 175 4.30 18.42 -5.31
CA GLU A 175 3.49 17.35 -4.74
C GLU A 175 2.74 17.86 -3.51
N LEU A 176 1.47 17.48 -3.41
CA LEU A 176 0.67 17.54 -2.20
C LEU A 176 0.72 16.19 -1.51
N LEU A 177 1.19 16.18 -0.26
CA LEU A 177 1.18 14.99 0.57
C LEU A 177 0.01 15.05 1.55
N LEU A 178 -0.60 13.90 1.83
CA LEU A 178 -1.77 13.84 2.71
C LEU A 178 -1.46 14.23 4.16
N HIS A 179 -0.22 14.03 4.62
CA HIS A 179 0.16 14.34 6.00
C HIS A 179 0.24 15.85 6.29
N ASN A 180 0.55 16.68 5.30
CA ASN A 180 0.78 18.12 5.46
C ASN A 180 -0.26 19.01 4.75
N SER A 181 -1.28 18.41 4.15
CA SER A 181 -2.36 19.13 3.47
C SER A 181 -3.69 18.38 3.63
N ALA A 182 -4.81 19.00 3.25
CA ALA A 182 -6.09 18.31 3.12
C ALA A 182 -6.19 17.48 1.80
N GLY A 183 -5.07 17.29 1.10
CA GLY A 183 -4.98 16.57 -0.18
C GLY A 183 -5.55 17.36 -1.36
N GLY A 184 -5.52 16.77 -2.55
CA GLY A 184 -6.12 17.37 -3.75
C GLY A 184 -7.66 17.28 -3.77
N LEU A 185 -8.25 16.35 -3.01
CA LEU A 185 -9.71 16.22 -2.89
C LEU A 185 -10.36 17.46 -2.27
N SER A 186 -9.65 18.20 -1.41
CA SER A 186 -10.17 19.43 -0.82
C SER A 186 -10.09 20.64 -1.77
N ARG A 187 -9.51 20.47 -2.97
CA ARG A 187 -9.25 21.54 -3.95
C ARG A 187 -10.11 21.34 -5.21
N ALA A 188 -10.05 22.32 -6.12
CA ALA A 188 -10.67 22.18 -7.43
C ALA A 188 -10.07 20.98 -8.20
N PRO A 189 -10.88 20.25 -8.99
CA PRO A 189 -12.32 20.42 -9.21
C PRO A 189 -13.21 19.67 -8.21
N TYR A 190 -12.64 18.99 -7.21
CA TYR A 190 -13.33 18.03 -6.34
C TYR A 190 -14.13 18.66 -5.19
N PHE A 191 -13.55 19.62 -4.49
CA PHE A 191 -14.16 20.35 -3.36
C PHE A 191 -14.82 19.44 -2.30
N ARG A 192 -14.18 18.31 -1.94
CA ARG A 192 -14.71 17.33 -0.97
C ARG A 192 -14.58 17.74 0.50
N GLY A 193 -13.90 18.86 0.78
CA GLY A 193 -13.47 19.23 2.12
C GLY A 193 -12.28 18.39 2.59
N ASP A 194 -12.01 18.41 3.90
CA ASP A 194 -10.92 17.64 4.52
C ASP A 194 -11.46 16.30 5.04
N LEU A 195 -11.11 15.20 4.37
CA LEU A 195 -11.56 13.84 4.71
C LEU A 195 -10.66 13.15 5.75
N ARG A 196 -9.54 13.76 6.14
CA ARG A 196 -8.51 13.13 6.98
C ARG A 196 -9.04 12.65 8.33
N GLU A 197 -9.96 13.41 8.93
CA GLU A 197 -10.55 13.02 10.21
C GLU A 197 -11.39 11.75 10.07
N MET A 198 -12.21 11.67 9.01
CA MET A 198 -13.02 10.49 8.74
C MET A 198 -12.14 9.25 8.46
N TYR A 199 -11.03 9.44 7.75
CA TYR A 199 -10.06 8.38 7.52
C TYR A 199 -9.44 7.84 8.82
N ARG A 200 -9.03 8.75 9.71
CA ARG A 200 -8.49 8.38 11.02
C ARG A 200 -9.54 7.70 11.88
N GLN A 201 -10.80 8.15 11.82
CA GLN A 201 -11.86 7.54 12.60
C GLN A 201 -12.10 6.08 12.23
N LEU A 202 -12.05 5.71 10.94
CA LEU A 202 -12.13 4.32 10.50
C LEU A 202 -10.98 3.45 11.03
N TYR A 203 -9.79 4.02 11.19
CA TYR A 203 -8.62 3.34 11.79
C TYR A 203 -8.74 3.22 13.31
N ILE A 204 -9.17 4.29 13.98
CA ILE A 204 -9.44 4.33 15.43
C ILE A 204 -10.52 3.33 15.81
N ASP A 205 -11.55 3.17 14.99
CA ASP A 205 -12.65 2.22 15.20
C ASP A 205 -12.27 0.75 14.90
N GLU A 206 -11.02 0.51 14.49
CA GLU A 206 -10.52 -0.81 14.06
C GLU A 206 -11.31 -1.42 12.88
N LEU A 207 -11.86 -0.58 12.01
CA LEU A 207 -12.67 -1.02 10.86
C LEU A 207 -11.82 -1.15 9.58
N TRP A 208 -10.71 -0.42 9.52
CA TRP A 208 -9.73 -0.59 8.45
C TRP A 208 -8.29 -0.42 8.94
N HIS A 209 -7.33 -1.01 8.24
CA HIS A 209 -5.91 -0.90 8.53
C HIS A 209 -5.15 -0.60 7.25
N PRO A 210 -4.87 0.68 6.95
CA PRO A 210 -4.20 1.09 5.72
C PRO A 210 -2.84 0.42 5.49
N GLU A 211 -2.53 0.19 4.21
CA GLU A 211 -1.22 -0.25 3.74
C GLU A 211 -0.77 0.66 2.59
N TYR A 212 0.49 0.53 2.16
CA TYR A 212 1.04 1.45 1.17
C TYR A 212 0.68 1.00 -0.26
N HIS A 213 0.19 1.93 -1.07
CA HIS A 213 0.01 1.73 -2.53
C HIS A 213 1.11 2.46 -3.28
N GLY A 214 1.35 3.72 -2.94
CA GLY A 214 2.28 4.57 -3.68
C GLY A 214 2.24 6.03 -3.23
N ARG A 215 3.11 6.86 -3.79
CA ARG A 215 3.02 8.32 -3.67
C ARG A 215 2.04 8.90 -4.67
N SER A 216 2.00 8.31 -5.86
CA SER A 216 1.14 8.71 -6.96
C SER A 216 0.64 7.47 -7.69
N HIS A 217 -0.52 7.59 -8.35
CA HIS A 217 -1.13 6.49 -9.09
C HIS A 217 -0.89 6.62 -10.62
N PHE A 218 0.22 7.25 -11.01
CA PHE A 218 0.62 7.43 -12.41
C PHE A 218 2.14 7.69 -12.58
N SER A 219 2.67 7.59 -13.80
CA SER A 219 4.07 7.91 -14.13
C SER A 219 4.28 9.42 -14.20
N ILE A 220 4.92 9.99 -13.18
CA ILE A 220 5.19 11.44 -13.08
C ILE A 220 6.04 11.95 -14.25
N SER A 221 7.13 11.26 -14.58
CA SER A 221 8.05 11.69 -15.65
C SER A 221 7.32 11.77 -17.00
N ARG A 222 6.62 10.69 -17.37
CA ARG A 222 5.89 10.63 -18.65
C ARG A 222 4.76 11.64 -18.71
N TRP A 223 4.06 11.87 -17.59
CA TRP A 223 3.04 12.90 -17.53
C TRP A 223 3.62 14.31 -17.73
N LEU A 224 4.76 14.65 -17.09
CA LEU A 224 5.45 15.93 -17.30
C LEU A 224 5.95 16.10 -18.75
N GLU A 225 6.45 15.03 -19.36
CA GLU A 225 6.84 15.01 -20.78
C GLU A 225 5.64 15.35 -21.68
N GLU A 226 4.49 14.71 -21.45
CA GLU A 226 3.27 14.98 -22.22
C GLU A 226 2.71 16.39 -21.95
N LEU A 227 2.76 16.88 -20.71
CA LEU A 227 2.33 18.24 -20.34
C LEU A 227 3.07 19.35 -21.10
N ASN A 228 4.30 19.08 -21.52
CA ASN A 228 5.13 20.00 -22.27
C ASN A 228 4.78 20.10 -23.76
N ILE A 229 3.93 19.20 -24.26
CA ILE A 229 3.46 19.21 -25.64
C ILE A 229 2.21 20.12 -25.71
N PRO A 230 2.25 21.27 -26.43
CA PRO A 230 1.09 22.16 -26.53
C PRO A 230 -0.12 21.44 -27.12
N GLY A 231 -1.28 21.58 -26.47
CA GLY A 231 -2.53 20.95 -26.89
C GLY A 231 -2.63 19.44 -26.64
N SER A 232 -1.66 18.83 -25.92
CA SER A 232 -1.76 17.43 -25.53
C SER A 232 -2.93 17.16 -24.59
N LYS A 233 -3.29 15.88 -24.47
CA LYS A 233 -4.35 15.43 -23.59
C LYS A 233 -4.01 15.73 -22.12
N ALA A 234 -2.76 15.50 -21.72
CA ALA A 234 -2.26 15.90 -20.41
C ALA A 234 -2.36 17.42 -20.18
N ALA A 235 -1.97 18.26 -21.16
CA ALA A 235 -2.06 19.71 -21.04
C ALA A 235 -3.51 20.20 -20.88
N LEU A 236 -4.45 19.56 -21.58
CA LEU A 236 -5.88 19.83 -21.45
C LEU A 236 -6.40 19.46 -20.05
N CYS A 237 -6.14 18.24 -19.57
CA CYS A 237 -6.56 17.81 -18.22
C CYS A 237 -5.95 18.65 -17.10
N PHE A 238 -4.69 19.07 -17.24
CA PHE A 238 -4.03 19.93 -16.27
C PHE A 238 -4.76 21.27 -16.08
N ASN A 239 -5.33 21.83 -17.14
CA ASN A 239 -6.12 23.06 -17.05
C ASN A 239 -7.41 22.87 -16.22
N HIS A 240 -7.87 21.64 -16.05
CA HIS A 240 -8.99 21.26 -15.18
C HIS A 240 -8.53 20.70 -13.83
N SER A 241 -7.23 20.78 -13.50
CA SER A 241 -6.63 20.19 -12.30
C SER A 241 -6.90 18.67 -12.18
N ILE A 242 -6.79 17.97 -13.31
CA ILE A 242 -6.93 16.51 -13.44
C ILE A 242 -5.64 15.95 -14.07
N VAL A 243 -5.24 14.74 -13.66
CA VAL A 243 -4.21 13.96 -14.37
C VAL A 243 -4.90 13.09 -15.42
N CYS A 244 -4.42 13.19 -16.66
CA CYS A 244 -4.69 12.22 -17.71
C CYS A 244 -3.59 12.33 -18.76
N GLY A 245 -3.57 11.43 -19.74
CA GLY A 245 -2.67 11.51 -20.89
C GLY A 245 -3.25 10.82 -22.11
N THR A 246 -2.54 10.86 -23.23
CA THR A 246 -2.97 10.21 -24.48
C THR A 246 -3.04 8.69 -24.32
N SER A 247 -2.12 8.11 -23.55
CA SER A 247 -2.04 6.67 -23.30
C SER A 247 -2.08 6.37 -21.81
N GLN A 248 -3.20 5.80 -21.34
CA GLN A 248 -3.30 5.29 -19.97
C GLN A 248 -2.21 4.27 -19.70
N LEU A 249 -1.91 3.38 -20.65
CA LEU A 249 -0.94 2.30 -20.50
C LEU A 249 0.46 2.82 -20.20
N GLU A 250 0.84 3.94 -20.83
CA GLU A 250 2.14 4.57 -20.60
C GLU A 250 2.20 5.31 -19.26
N LEU A 251 1.06 5.68 -18.67
CA LEU A 251 1.03 6.39 -17.39
C LEU A 251 0.84 5.47 -16.18
N ARG A 252 0.78 4.14 -16.30
CA ARG A 252 0.29 3.26 -15.21
C ARG A 252 1.16 3.15 -13.97
N SER A 253 2.43 3.53 -13.99
CA SER A 253 3.30 3.28 -12.84
C SER A 253 4.18 4.46 -12.49
N GLU A 254 4.18 4.83 -11.22
CA GLU A 254 5.14 5.79 -10.69
C GLU A 254 6.55 5.20 -10.53
N PHE A 255 6.73 3.89 -10.71
CA PHE A 255 7.99 3.19 -10.44
C PHE A 255 8.84 2.93 -11.69
N ASP A 256 8.39 3.35 -12.88
CA ASP A 256 8.96 2.92 -14.17
C ASP A 256 10.00 3.87 -14.78
N TRP A 257 10.33 4.97 -14.11
CA TRP A 257 11.17 6.05 -14.64
C TRP A 257 12.51 6.23 -13.92
N PHE A 258 12.82 5.35 -12.95
CA PHE A 258 14.09 5.34 -12.24
C PHE A 258 15.16 4.62 -13.07
N ASN A 259 16.40 5.13 -13.05
CA ASN A 259 17.56 4.48 -13.69
C ASN A 259 18.48 3.78 -12.69
N GLU A 260 18.41 4.19 -11.42
CA GLU A 260 19.25 3.67 -10.35
C GLU A 260 18.40 3.14 -9.19
N HIS A 261 18.86 2.04 -8.58
CA HIS A 261 18.04 1.28 -7.63
C HIS A 261 17.81 2.05 -6.34
N HIS A 262 18.85 2.73 -5.88
CA HIS A 262 18.81 3.54 -4.68
C HIS A 262 17.83 4.72 -4.81
N ASP A 263 17.65 5.29 -6.01
CA ASP A 263 16.67 6.35 -6.25
C ASP A 263 15.24 5.83 -6.09
N LEU A 264 14.92 4.63 -6.61
CA LEU A 264 13.62 3.99 -6.41
C LEU A 264 13.38 3.67 -4.92
N VAL A 265 14.39 3.15 -4.21
CA VAL A 265 14.29 2.89 -2.76
C VAL A 265 14.04 4.19 -2.00
N ALA A 266 14.77 5.25 -2.30
CA ALA A 266 14.59 6.57 -1.69
C ALA A 266 13.20 7.16 -2.00
N TRP A 267 12.70 6.98 -3.23
CA TRP A 267 11.35 7.38 -3.61
C TRP A 267 10.28 6.71 -2.76
N ILE A 268 10.37 5.38 -2.60
CA ILE A 268 9.47 4.58 -1.76
C ILE A 268 9.58 5.03 -0.31
N GLN A 269 10.79 5.23 0.21
CA GLN A 269 11.01 5.69 1.60
C GLN A 269 10.36 7.05 1.86
N GLY A 270 10.45 8.00 0.94
CA GLY A 270 9.75 9.30 1.08
C GLY A 270 8.22 9.14 1.16
N GLY A 271 7.65 8.17 0.44
CA GLY A 271 6.24 7.84 0.53
C GLY A 271 5.87 7.15 1.84
N VAL A 272 6.72 6.23 2.32
CA VAL A 272 6.58 5.58 3.63
C VAL A 272 6.64 6.61 4.77
N ASP A 273 7.53 7.60 4.68
CA ASP A 273 7.62 8.67 5.67
C ASP A 273 6.34 9.52 5.69
N ALA A 274 5.79 9.85 4.51
CA ALA A 274 4.51 10.54 4.41
C ALA A 274 3.34 9.70 4.95
N PHE A 275 3.31 8.40 4.65
CA PHE A 275 2.34 7.46 5.21
C PHE A 275 2.41 7.46 6.74
N ARG A 276 3.62 7.29 7.29
CA ARG A 276 3.86 7.26 8.74
C ARG A 276 3.48 8.56 9.40
N ALA A 277 3.79 9.70 8.79
CA ALA A 277 3.41 11.00 9.32
C ALA A 277 1.89 11.19 9.41
N PHE A 278 1.12 10.57 8.51
CA PHE A 278 -0.34 10.67 8.53
C PHE A 278 -1.00 9.65 9.48
N TRP A 279 -0.61 8.39 9.37
CA TRP A 279 -1.24 7.26 10.07
C TRP A 279 -0.62 6.95 11.42
N GLY A 280 0.60 7.43 11.68
CA GLY A 280 1.34 7.12 12.90
C GLY A 280 1.83 5.68 12.96
N TYR A 281 2.01 4.99 11.83
CA TYR A 281 2.73 3.72 11.80
C TYR A 281 3.40 3.45 10.46
N LEU A 282 4.35 2.51 10.44
CA LEU A 282 5.01 2.06 9.21
C LEU A 282 4.16 1.01 8.49
N PRO A 283 3.87 1.19 7.18
CA PRO A 283 3.21 0.17 6.39
C PRO A 283 4.10 -1.07 6.28
N ARG A 284 3.47 -2.24 6.16
CA ARG A 284 4.14 -3.54 6.10
C ARG A 284 4.06 -4.17 4.72
N ILE A 285 3.02 -3.82 3.97
CA ILE A 285 2.70 -4.37 2.66
C ILE A 285 2.69 -3.25 1.62
N LEU A 286 3.23 -3.54 0.44
CA LEU A 286 3.05 -2.72 -0.75
C LEU A 286 2.17 -3.48 -1.76
N SER A 287 1.14 -2.82 -2.28
CA SER A 287 0.53 -3.17 -3.56
C SER A 287 0.93 -2.11 -4.56
N SER A 288 1.36 -2.49 -5.76
CA SER A 288 1.81 -1.49 -6.74
C SER A 288 0.59 -0.87 -7.43
N PRO A 289 0.60 0.45 -7.71
CA PRO A 289 -0.39 1.10 -8.56
C PRO A 289 -0.52 0.37 -9.89
N HIS A 290 -1.77 0.25 -10.34
CA HIS A 290 -2.15 -0.49 -11.56
C HIS A 290 -1.69 -1.94 -11.61
N ASN A 291 -1.25 -2.52 -10.49
CA ASN A 291 -0.57 -3.80 -10.49
C ASN A 291 0.60 -3.78 -11.48
N THR A 292 1.57 -2.87 -11.32
CA THR A 292 2.78 -2.82 -12.19
C THR A 292 4.01 -3.30 -11.45
N TRP A 293 4.46 -4.52 -11.72
CA TRP A 293 5.61 -5.12 -11.03
C TRP A 293 6.78 -5.36 -11.96
N THR A 294 7.97 -4.96 -11.51
CA THR A 294 9.26 -5.36 -12.10
C THR A 294 10.07 -6.11 -11.05
N PRO A 295 11.02 -6.98 -11.43
CA PRO A 295 11.93 -7.62 -10.47
C PRO A 295 12.65 -6.58 -9.59
N TRP A 296 12.96 -5.44 -10.19
CA TRP A 296 13.63 -4.35 -9.51
C TRP A 296 12.79 -3.65 -8.44
N LEU A 297 11.49 -3.48 -8.70
CA LEU A 297 10.54 -2.94 -7.72
C LEU A 297 10.43 -3.87 -6.51
N ALA A 298 10.32 -5.18 -6.71
CA ALA A 298 10.27 -6.15 -5.62
C ALA A 298 11.50 -6.04 -4.70
N ASP A 299 12.69 -5.92 -5.27
CA ASP A 299 13.91 -5.71 -4.49
C ASP A 299 13.93 -4.36 -3.77
N ALA A 300 13.47 -3.28 -4.42
CA ALA A 300 13.38 -1.97 -3.80
C ALA A 300 12.41 -1.95 -2.62
N VAL A 301 11.25 -2.60 -2.76
CA VAL A 301 10.24 -2.79 -1.70
C VAL A 301 10.84 -3.53 -0.51
N ARG A 302 11.56 -4.62 -0.75
CA ARG A 302 12.28 -5.33 0.31
C ARG A 302 13.31 -4.44 1.01
N MET A 303 14.10 -3.68 0.25
CA MET A 303 15.11 -2.76 0.80
C MET A 303 14.49 -1.61 1.59
N ALA A 304 13.28 -1.18 1.24
CA ALA A 304 12.49 -0.20 1.99
C ALA A 304 11.87 -0.76 3.28
N GLY A 305 12.01 -2.06 3.57
CA GLY A 305 11.62 -2.66 4.85
C GLY A 305 10.24 -3.31 4.88
N PHE A 306 9.58 -3.44 3.74
CA PHE A 306 8.32 -4.18 3.62
C PHE A 306 8.55 -5.68 3.84
N ILE A 307 7.58 -6.36 4.44
CA ILE A 307 7.63 -7.81 4.70
C ILE A 307 6.90 -8.62 3.62
N GLY A 308 6.06 -7.96 2.85
CA GLY A 308 5.21 -8.62 1.87
C GLY A 308 4.66 -7.68 0.84
N THR A 309 4.02 -8.28 -0.15
CA THR A 309 3.48 -7.61 -1.32
C THR A 309 2.33 -8.40 -1.90
N SER A 310 1.43 -7.68 -2.55
CA SER A 310 0.27 -8.29 -3.17
C SER A 310 0.15 -8.00 -4.65
N LEU A 311 -0.32 -9.01 -5.36
CA LEU A 311 -0.39 -9.05 -6.82
C LEU A 311 -1.84 -9.18 -7.26
N GLY A 312 -2.20 -8.54 -8.36
CA GLY A 312 -3.47 -8.80 -9.04
C GLY A 312 -3.46 -10.13 -9.80
N ASP A 313 -4.65 -10.61 -10.17
CA ASP A 313 -4.87 -11.93 -10.80
C ASP A 313 -4.12 -12.24 -12.10
N VAL A 314 -3.65 -11.21 -12.80
CA VAL A 314 -3.05 -11.34 -14.13
C VAL A 314 -1.53 -11.23 -14.11
N GLN A 315 -0.91 -11.35 -12.93
CA GLN A 315 0.50 -11.06 -12.77
C GLN A 315 1.33 -12.30 -12.49
N ASP A 316 2.12 -12.68 -13.48
CA ASP A 316 3.25 -13.57 -13.29
C ASP A 316 4.41 -12.75 -12.73
N VAL A 317 4.67 -12.87 -11.42
CA VAL A 317 5.90 -12.33 -10.90
C VAL A 317 7.05 -13.30 -11.13
N TYR A 318 8.00 -12.83 -11.93
CA TYR A 318 9.34 -13.38 -12.03
C TYR A 318 9.93 -13.54 -10.63
N ARG A 319 10.13 -14.80 -10.20
CA ARG A 319 10.75 -15.24 -8.94
C ARG A 319 11.25 -14.10 -8.04
N MET A 320 10.43 -13.68 -7.07
CA MET A 320 10.92 -12.84 -5.97
C MET A 320 11.76 -13.72 -5.02
N ASP A 321 13.01 -13.98 -5.39
CA ASP A 321 13.98 -14.56 -4.47
C ASP A 321 14.42 -13.45 -3.50
N GLY A 322 13.93 -13.44 -2.25
CA GLY A 322 14.33 -12.35 -1.34
C GLY A 322 13.68 -12.26 0.03
N GLY A 323 12.67 -13.07 0.36
CA GLY A 323 12.04 -13.05 1.69
C GLY A 323 10.82 -12.11 1.82
N LEU A 324 10.34 -11.52 0.73
CA LEU A 324 8.98 -10.97 0.69
C LEU A 324 7.97 -12.12 0.65
N VAL A 325 6.96 -12.05 1.51
CA VAL A 325 5.78 -12.90 1.38
C VAL A 325 4.91 -12.31 0.26
N VAL A 326 4.56 -13.13 -0.72
CA VAL A 326 3.72 -12.70 -1.85
C VAL A 326 2.34 -13.32 -1.71
N THR A 327 1.29 -12.52 -1.89
CA THR A 327 -0.08 -13.02 -2.02
C THR A 327 -0.70 -12.59 -3.35
N ASN A 328 -1.44 -13.52 -3.97
CA ASN A 328 -2.28 -13.20 -5.11
C ASN A 328 -3.64 -12.76 -4.61
N ARG A 329 -4.25 -11.81 -5.31
CA ARG A 329 -5.51 -11.21 -4.93
C ARG A 329 -6.62 -11.45 -5.96
N PRO A 330 -7.39 -12.55 -5.84
CA PRO A 330 -8.63 -12.73 -6.58
C PRO A 330 -9.47 -11.46 -6.55
N ARG A 331 -9.77 -10.95 -7.73
CA ARG A 331 -10.63 -9.81 -7.95
C ARG A 331 -12.03 -10.09 -7.44
N PHE A 332 -12.55 -9.16 -6.65
CA PHE A 332 -13.92 -9.16 -6.17
C PHE A 332 -14.50 -7.75 -6.30
N ASP A 333 -14.64 -7.27 -7.54
CA ASP A 333 -15.07 -5.91 -7.83
C ASP A 333 -16.42 -5.93 -8.53
N ALA A 334 -17.47 -5.62 -7.77
CA ALA A 334 -18.84 -5.61 -8.25
C ALA A 334 -19.10 -4.57 -9.36
N PHE A 335 -18.29 -3.51 -9.41
CA PHE A 335 -18.38 -2.52 -10.48
C PHE A 335 -17.89 -3.01 -11.85
N TYR A 336 -17.22 -4.17 -11.93
CA TYR A 336 -16.80 -4.70 -13.23
C TYR A 336 -18.01 -5.16 -14.05
N PRO A 337 -18.04 -4.89 -15.37
CA PRO A 337 -19.12 -5.35 -16.22
C PRO A 337 -19.23 -6.88 -16.17
N ASN A 338 -20.46 -7.37 -15.98
CA ASN A 338 -20.78 -8.80 -15.86
C ASN A 338 -20.17 -9.50 -14.64
N PHE A 339 -19.82 -8.77 -13.57
CA PHE A 339 -19.36 -9.39 -12.33
C PHE A 339 -20.50 -10.19 -11.66
N ASP A 340 -20.37 -11.52 -11.64
CA ASP A 340 -21.29 -12.40 -10.92
C ASP A 340 -20.85 -12.54 -9.46
N CYS A 341 -21.49 -11.73 -8.61
CA CYS A 341 -21.24 -11.73 -7.17
C CYS A 341 -21.37 -13.12 -6.51
N GLN A 342 -22.34 -13.92 -6.95
CA GLN A 342 -22.60 -15.21 -6.34
C GLN A 342 -21.52 -16.23 -6.74
N ALA A 343 -21.12 -16.23 -8.02
CA ALA A 343 -20.02 -17.06 -8.49
C ALA A 343 -18.71 -16.67 -7.79
N ALA A 344 -18.35 -15.39 -7.80
CA ALA A 344 -17.14 -14.91 -7.13
C ALA A 344 -17.11 -15.27 -5.64
N THR A 345 -18.25 -15.16 -4.94
CA THR A 345 -18.34 -15.55 -3.52
C THR A 345 -18.06 -17.05 -3.33
N ARG A 346 -18.63 -17.92 -4.18
CA ARG A 346 -18.37 -19.37 -4.13
C ARG A 346 -16.90 -19.67 -4.38
N ASP A 347 -16.29 -18.98 -5.34
CA ASP A 347 -14.90 -19.19 -5.72
C ASP A 347 -13.94 -18.78 -4.58
N ILE A 348 -14.20 -17.67 -3.89
CA ILE A 348 -13.42 -17.28 -2.70
C ILE A 348 -13.55 -18.31 -1.58
N VAL A 349 -14.77 -18.79 -1.29
CA VAL A 349 -14.98 -19.82 -0.26
C VAL A 349 -14.28 -21.14 -0.64
N HIS A 350 -14.30 -21.51 -1.92
CA HIS A 350 -13.57 -22.66 -2.42
C HIS A 350 -12.05 -22.49 -2.30
N LEU A 351 -11.54 -21.30 -2.63
CA LEU A 351 -10.12 -20.95 -2.48
C LEU A 351 -9.68 -21.05 -1.01
N LEU A 352 -10.48 -20.52 -0.08
CA LEU A 352 -10.20 -20.62 1.36
C LEU A 352 -10.15 -22.08 1.83
N ASN A 353 -11.09 -22.92 1.40
CA ASN A 353 -11.09 -24.34 1.77
C ASN A 353 -9.84 -25.09 1.28
N SER A 354 -9.43 -24.82 0.05
CA SER A 354 -8.32 -25.51 -0.62
C SER A 354 -6.94 -25.02 -0.18
N THR A 355 -6.78 -23.72 0.07
CA THR A 355 -5.47 -23.11 0.34
C THR A 355 -5.28 -22.66 1.79
N LYS A 356 -6.36 -22.53 2.57
CA LYS A 356 -6.44 -21.90 3.90
C LYS A 356 -6.27 -20.38 3.90
N TYR A 357 -5.93 -19.75 2.78
CA TYR A 357 -5.63 -18.31 2.73
C TYR A 357 -6.27 -17.68 1.50
N ALA A 358 -7.02 -16.59 1.68
CA ALA A 358 -7.43 -15.73 0.59
C ALA A 358 -7.15 -14.28 0.96
N ASN A 359 -6.54 -13.54 0.03
CA ASN A 359 -6.50 -12.09 0.05
C ASN A 359 -7.37 -11.64 -1.11
N VAL A 360 -8.43 -10.89 -0.87
CA VAL A 360 -9.37 -10.50 -1.92
C VAL A 360 -9.04 -9.08 -2.37
N MET A 361 -9.00 -8.83 -3.68
CA MET A 361 -8.85 -7.48 -4.23
C MET A 361 -10.22 -6.85 -4.41
N TRP A 362 -10.45 -5.79 -3.66
CA TRP A 362 -11.54 -4.83 -3.82
C TRP A 362 -10.93 -3.52 -4.34
N HIS A 363 -11.71 -2.61 -4.91
CA HIS A 363 -11.26 -1.22 -5.11
C HIS A 363 -12.25 -0.24 -4.49
N ALA A 364 -11.73 0.93 -4.13
CA ALA A 364 -12.50 2.02 -3.54
C ALA A 364 -13.75 2.39 -4.36
N GLN A 365 -13.74 2.21 -5.69
CA GLN A 365 -14.89 2.44 -6.57
C GLN A 365 -16.15 1.67 -6.15
N ASN A 366 -16.03 0.47 -5.59
CA ASN A 366 -17.20 -0.25 -5.08
C ASN A 366 -17.95 0.53 -3.98
N ALA A 367 -17.30 1.50 -3.34
CA ALA A 367 -17.84 2.36 -2.30
C ALA A 367 -18.00 3.82 -2.73
N MET A 368 -17.94 4.15 -4.03
CA MET A 368 -18.06 5.53 -4.52
C MET A 368 -19.43 5.80 -5.15
N LYS A 369 -20.38 6.32 -4.38
CA LYS A 369 -21.72 6.65 -4.87
C LYS A 369 -21.72 7.62 -6.04
N SER A 370 -20.77 8.56 -6.05
CA SER A 370 -20.67 9.60 -7.09
C SER A 370 -20.32 9.08 -8.50
N ALA A 371 -19.88 7.83 -8.63
CA ALA A 371 -19.55 7.19 -9.90
C ALA A 371 -20.73 6.41 -10.52
N TYR A 372 -21.78 6.10 -9.73
CA TYR A 372 -22.81 5.12 -10.10
C TYR A 372 -24.23 5.63 -9.89
N SER A 373 -25.21 4.87 -10.40
CA SER A 373 -26.60 5.03 -9.94
C SER A 373 -26.73 4.53 -8.49
N SER A 374 -27.78 4.95 -7.77
CA SER A 374 -28.02 4.44 -6.42
C SER A 374 -28.19 2.92 -6.38
N GLU A 375 -28.86 2.34 -7.39
CA GLU A 375 -29.09 0.89 -7.49
C GLU A 375 -27.77 0.12 -7.65
N ASP A 376 -26.90 0.56 -8.58
CA ASP A 376 -25.59 -0.05 -8.79
C ASP A 376 -24.72 0.06 -7.53
N TYR A 377 -24.71 1.24 -6.89
CA TYR A 377 -23.96 1.47 -5.64
C TYR A 377 -24.42 0.54 -4.50
N GLU A 378 -25.73 0.42 -4.29
CA GLU A 378 -26.30 -0.51 -3.30
C GLU A 378 -25.98 -1.97 -3.64
N GLN A 379 -26.02 -2.35 -4.92
CA GLN A 379 -25.64 -3.68 -5.37
C GLN A 379 -24.16 -3.99 -5.08
N HIS A 380 -23.25 -3.01 -5.28
CA HIS A 380 -21.84 -3.19 -4.98
C HIS A 380 -21.60 -3.47 -3.49
N LEU A 381 -22.21 -2.68 -2.60
CA LEU A 381 -22.09 -2.86 -1.16
C LEU A 381 -22.74 -4.17 -0.68
N SER A 382 -23.92 -4.51 -1.22
CA SER A 382 -24.59 -5.78 -0.91
C SER A 382 -23.74 -6.99 -1.35
N CYS A 383 -22.98 -6.86 -2.44
CA CYS A 383 -22.07 -7.91 -2.86
C CYS A 383 -20.92 -8.14 -1.86
N PHE A 384 -20.35 -7.05 -1.34
CA PHE A 384 -19.34 -7.12 -0.28
C PHE A 384 -19.89 -7.78 0.99
N GLU A 385 -21.06 -7.34 1.45
CA GLU A 385 -21.75 -7.94 2.59
C GLU A 385 -21.99 -9.44 2.40
N ARG A 386 -22.47 -9.85 1.21
CA ARG A 386 -22.72 -11.25 0.86
C ARG A 386 -21.47 -12.11 0.99
N LEU A 387 -20.32 -11.62 0.51
CA LEU A 387 -19.05 -12.34 0.65
C LEU A 387 -18.75 -12.63 2.12
N ILE A 388 -18.82 -11.60 2.97
CA ILE A 388 -18.48 -11.72 4.39
C ILE A 388 -19.43 -12.69 5.11
N LEU A 389 -20.74 -12.54 4.89
CA LEU A 389 -21.74 -13.41 5.52
C LEU A 389 -21.59 -14.86 5.07
N LYS A 390 -21.42 -15.11 3.76
CA LYS A 390 -21.26 -16.47 3.22
C LYS A 390 -19.96 -17.13 3.63
N ALA A 391 -18.86 -16.38 3.72
CA ALA A 391 -17.59 -16.92 4.21
C ALA A 391 -17.70 -17.35 5.67
N ARG A 392 -18.33 -16.54 6.53
CA ARG A 392 -18.54 -16.86 7.96
C ARG A 392 -19.46 -18.07 8.15
N GLU A 393 -20.51 -18.18 7.34
CA GLU A 393 -21.45 -19.31 7.34
C GLU A 393 -20.74 -20.61 6.94
N ALA A 394 -19.97 -20.58 5.84
CA ALA A 394 -19.34 -21.77 5.27
C ALA A 394 -18.09 -22.24 6.03
N LEU A 395 -17.43 -21.36 6.79
CA LEU A 395 -16.13 -21.62 7.41
C LEU A 395 -16.18 -21.33 8.92
N PRO A 396 -16.53 -22.33 9.76
CA PRO A 396 -16.68 -22.14 11.21
C PRO A 396 -15.44 -21.59 11.91
N ASN A 397 -14.25 -21.97 11.43
CA ASN A 397 -12.95 -21.54 11.96
C ASN A 397 -12.32 -20.45 11.09
N LEU A 398 -13.11 -19.62 10.40
CA LEU A 398 -12.60 -18.46 9.68
C LEU A 398 -12.02 -17.43 10.65
N ALA A 399 -10.82 -16.94 10.33
CA ALA A 399 -10.28 -15.70 10.88
C ALA A 399 -10.26 -14.65 9.76
N ILE A 400 -10.86 -13.48 10.01
CA ILE A 400 -10.73 -12.32 9.12
C ILE A 400 -9.67 -11.41 9.73
N VAL A 401 -8.64 -11.08 8.94
CA VAL A 401 -7.41 -10.43 9.38
C VAL A 401 -7.02 -9.32 8.42
N THR A 402 -6.20 -8.36 8.88
CA THR A 402 -5.59 -7.39 7.96
C THR A 402 -4.65 -8.10 7.00
N GLU A 403 -4.27 -7.42 5.94
CA GLU A 403 -3.34 -7.98 4.96
C GLU A 403 -1.93 -8.17 5.53
N SER A 404 -1.46 -7.23 6.34
CA SER A 404 -0.21 -7.36 7.11
C SER A 404 -0.25 -8.62 7.99
N GLU A 405 -1.34 -8.83 8.74
CA GLU A 405 -1.52 -10.02 9.55
C GLU A 405 -1.48 -11.29 8.69
N LEU A 406 -2.17 -11.31 7.53
CA LEU A 406 -2.17 -12.45 6.62
C LEU A 406 -0.75 -12.85 6.19
N HIS A 407 0.08 -11.86 5.82
CA HIS A 407 1.46 -12.09 5.42
C HIS A 407 2.31 -12.63 6.58
N GLN A 408 2.16 -12.05 7.78
CA GLN A 408 2.83 -12.53 8.98
C GLN A 408 2.40 -13.97 9.32
N ILE A 409 1.11 -14.27 9.31
CA ILE A 409 0.59 -15.61 9.63
C ILE A 409 1.10 -16.64 8.63
N ARG A 410 1.13 -16.32 7.32
CA ARG A 410 1.72 -17.22 6.32
C ARG A 410 3.20 -17.48 6.56
N ALA A 411 3.94 -16.45 6.97
CA ALA A 411 5.37 -16.56 7.26
C ALA A 411 5.68 -17.36 8.53
N ARG A 412 5.00 -17.08 9.64
CA ARG A 412 5.40 -17.56 10.98
C ARG A 412 4.27 -18.14 11.83
N GLY A 413 3.03 -18.13 11.35
CA GLY A 413 1.85 -18.67 12.05
C GLY A 413 1.26 -17.78 13.15
N TRP A 414 1.80 -16.59 13.36
CA TRP A 414 1.30 -15.61 14.33
C TRP A 414 1.49 -14.18 13.80
N SER A 415 0.66 -13.24 14.25
CA SER A 415 0.66 -11.84 13.85
C SER A 415 0.81 -10.88 15.04
N ALA A 416 1.29 -9.67 14.75
CA ALA A 416 1.23 -8.50 15.60
C ALA A 416 0.79 -7.32 14.72
N GLU A 417 -0.34 -6.71 15.06
CA GLU A 417 -0.93 -5.62 14.28
C GLU A 417 -1.15 -4.38 15.14
N ILE A 418 -0.97 -3.20 14.56
CA ILE A 418 -0.82 -1.95 15.29
C ILE A 418 -2.00 -1.06 15.01
N TRP A 419 -2.64 -0.66 16.09
CA TRP A 419 -3.80 0.21 16.12
C TRP A 419 -3.45 1.50 16.84
N ASN A 420 -4.34 2.49 16.73
CA ASN A 420 -4.12 3.83 17.24
C ASN A 420 -3.58 3.90 18.69
N ASN A 421 -4.10 3.03 19.56
CA ASN A 421 -3.75 2.95 20.99
C ASN A 421 -3.52 1.51 21.46
N SER A 422 -3.41 0.54 20.54
CA SER A 422 -3.20 -0.85 20.90
C SER A 422 -2.33 -1.64 19.92
N ILE A 423 -1.76 -2.75 20.38
CA ILE A 423 -1.17 -3.80 19.54
C ILE A 423 -1.96 -5.07 19.78
N ILE A 424 -2.39 -5.70 18.70
CA ILE A 424 -3.14 -6.96 18.74
C ILE A 424 -2.21 -8.08 18.30
N TYR A 425 -2.02 -9.07 19.18
CA TYR A 425 -1.24 -10.26 18.87
C TYR A 425 -2.17 -11.45 18.72
N ARG A 426 -1.90 -12.29 17.71
CA ARG A 426 -2.66 -13.52 17.47
C ARG A 426 -1.71 -14.70 17.27
N ASN A 427 -1.87 -15.76 18.05
CA ASN A 427 -1.10 -16.98 17.90
C ASN A 427 -1.97 -18.11 17.34
N TYR A 428 -1.77 -18.47 16.07
CA TYR A 428 -2.49 -19.58 15.43
C TYR A 428 -1.68 -20.88 15.36
N LEU A 429 -0.49 -20.93 15.97
CA LEU A 429 0.32 -22.14 16.03
C LEU A 429 -0.22 -23.14 17.06
N SER A 430 0.07 -24.43 16.87
CA SER A 430 -0.23 -25.49 17.85
C SER A 430 0.66 -25.45 19.12
N ARG A 431 1.54 -24.45 19.22
CA ARG A 431 2.48 -24.26 20.33
C ARG A 431 2.46 -22.81 20.80
N SER A 432 2.89 -22.58 22.03
CA SER A 432 3.01 -21.23 22.56
C SER A 432 4.11 -20.44 21.85
N VAL A 433 3.93 -19.12 21.78
CA VAL A 433 4.89 -18.17 21.21
C VAL A 433 5.35 -17.24 22.33
N ASP A 434 6.66 -17.18 22.55
CA ASP A 434 7.26 -16.22 23.45
C ASP A 434 7.55 -14.93 22.67
N LEU A 435 6.99 -13.82 23.15
CA LEU A 435 7.09 -12.49 22.58
C LEU A 435 7.74 -11.55 23.58
N VAL A 436 8.27 -10.45 23.05
CA VAL A 436 8.70 -9.29 23.82
C VAL A 436 7.71 -8.18 23.52
N VAL A 437 7.17 -7.54 24.56
CA VAL A 437 6.31 -6.36 24.43
C VAL A 437 7.09 -5.32 23.64
N ALA A 438 6.65 -5.09 22.41
CA ALA A 438 7.37 -4.24 21.49
C ALA A 438 7.31 -2.77 21.93
N ASP A 439 8.40 -2.06 21.67
CA ASP A 439 8.39 -0.60 21.75
C ASP A 439 7.46 -0.08 20.64
N CYS A 440 6.40 0.59 21.04
CA CYS A 440 5.39 1.06 20.11
C CYS A 440 5.93 2.19 19.22
N THR A 441 6.96 2.92 19.69
CA THR A 441 7.67 3.93 18.89
C THR A 441 8.48 3.29 17.77
N ALA A 442 8.93 2.04 17.93
CA ALA A 442 9.63 1.29 16.87
C ALA A 442 8.74 1.04 15.64
N PHE A 443 7.44 1.27 15.78
CA PHE A 443 6.48 1.19 14.69
C PHE A 443 6.06 2.53 14.13
N GLY A 444 6.58 3.64 14.66
CA GLY A 444 6.22 4.99 14.23
C GLY A 444 4.97 5.56 14.89
N ALA A 445 4.49 4.94 15.98
CA ALA A 445 3.33 5.37 16.75
C ALA A 445 3.37 6.86 17.11
N SER A 446 2.24 7.54 16.97
CA SER A 446 2.06 8.94 17.38
C SER A 446 2.34 9.13 18.88
N ASN A 447 2.42 10.39 19.33
CA ASN A 447 2.50 10.77 20.75
C ASN A 447 1.41 10.12 21.63
N SER A 448 0.39 9.47 21.05
CA SER A 448 -0.66 8.72 21.76
C SER A 448 -0.14 7.62 22.70
N TRP A 449 1.13 7.19 22.61
CA TRP A 449 1.71 6.15 23.46
C TRP A 449 2.70 6.67 24.50
N GLU A 450 3.21 7.88 24.33
CA GLU A 450 4.28 8.40 25.19
C GLU A 450 3.77 8.64 26.62
N GLY A 451 4.50 8.12 27.61
CA GLY A 451 4.18 8.30 29.04
C GLY A 451 2.94 7.52 29.54
N ARG A 452 2.38 6.61 28.72
CA ARG A 452 1.20 5.82 29.09
C ARG A 452 1.57 4.43 29.59
N ASP A 453 0.80 3.94 30.56
CA ASP A 453 0.91 2.56 31.02
C ASP A 453 0.34 1.59 29.98
N LEU A 454 0.95 0.41 29.86
CA LEU A 454 0.48 -0.66 29.00
C LEU A 454 -0.31 -1.69 29.81
N VAL A 455 -1.49 -2.08 29.31
CA VAL A 455 -2.33 -3.10 29.93
C VAL A 455 -2.54 -4.25 28.95
N LEU A 456 -2.45 -5.47 29.48
CA LEU A 456 -2.79 -6.69 28.76
C LEU A 456 -4.30 -6.96 28.87
N GLU A 457 -5.00 -6.88 27.75
CA GLU A 457 -6.38 -7.35 27.59
C GLU A 457 -6.38 -8.73 26.91
N LYS A 458 -7.04 -9.72 27.52
CA LYS A 458 -7.22 -11.04 26.93
C LYS A 458 -8.55 -11.08 26.17
N ILE A 459 -8.48 -11.00 24.84
CA ILE A 459 -9.67 -11.03 23.98
C ILE A 459 -10.15 -12.48 23.81
N GLN A 460 -9.23 -13.42 23.55
CA GLN A 460 -9.50 -14.84 23.38
C GLN A 460 -8.32 -15.69 23.88
N GLY A 461 -8.60 -16.82 24.51
CA GLY A 461 -7.58 -17.75 24.98
C GLY A 461 -6.78 -17.24 26.18
N THR A 462 -5.54 -17.71 26.32
CA THR A 462 -4.68 -17.42 27.49
C THR A 462 -3.34 -16.81 27.08
N ALA A 463 -2.87 -15.88 27.91
CA ALA A 463 -1.51 -15.36 27.86
C ALA A 463 -0.96 -15.19 29.27
N GLU A 464 0.34 -15.43 29.40
CA GLU A 464 1.11 -15.27 30.62
C GLU A 464 2.09 -14.13 30.46
N SER A 465 2.11 -13.21 31.43
CA SER A 465 3.17 -12.22 31.57
C SER A 465 4.13 -12.68 32.66
N HIS A 466 5.43 -12.52 32.41
CA HIS A 466 6.44 -12.69 33.46
C HIS A 466 6.61 -11.44 34.33
N SER A 467 5.85 -10.37 34.09
CA SER A 467 5.83 -9.19 34.95
C SER A 467 5.16 -9.54 36.29
N SER A 468 5.73 -9.07 37.39
CA SER A 468 5.16 -9.23 38.75
C SER A 468 4.00 -8.27 39.02
N GLY A 469 3.70 -7.35 38.09
CA GLY A 469 2.70 -6.30 38.23
C GLY A 469 1.61 -6.36 37.16
N PRO A 470 0.47 -5.66 37.38
CA PRO A 470 -0.66 -5.62 36.45
C PRO A 470 -0.38 -4.80 35.18
N SER A 471 0.58 -3.88 35.23
CA SER A 471 1.05 -3.12 34.06
C SER A 471 2.19 -3.85 33.34
N LEU A 472 2.14 -3.81 32.02
CA LEU A 472 3.22 -4.24 31.15
C LEU A 472 4.19 -3.09 30.91
N ARG A 473 5.45 -3.43 30.69
CA ARG A 473 6.50 -2.53 30.22
C ARG A 473 7.00 -2.98 28.87
N ILE A 474 7.48 -2.03 28.07
CA ILE A 474 8.26 -2.34 26.86
C ILE A 474 9.43 -3.24 27.28
N GLY A 475 9.65 -4.33 26.54
CA GLY A 475 10.67 -5.32 26.85
C GLY A 475 10.21 -6.47 27.73
N ASP A 476 9.02 -6.41 28.35
CA ASP A 476 8.47 -7.52 29.11
C ASP A 476 8.26 -8.76 28.22
N LYS A 477 8.43 -9.94 28.81
CA LYS A 477 8.21 -11.21 28.11
C LYS A 477 6.76 -11.65 28.28
N LEU A 478 6.11 -11.93 27.16
CA LEU A 478 4.78 -12.50 27.09
C LEU A 478 4.82 -13.88 26.46
N ARG A 479 4.09 -14.83 27.03
CA ARG A 479 3.86 -16.13 26.42
C ARG A 479 2.41 -16.20 25.92
N LEU A 480 2.24 -16.32 24.61
CA LEU A 480 0.96 -16.50 23.96
C LEU A 480 0.68 -17.98 23.73
N HIS A 481 -0.39 -18.51 24.32
CA HIS A 481 -0.78 -19.89 24.12
C HIS A 481 -1.46 -20.11 22.75
N PRO A 482 -1.59 -21.36 22.26
CA PRO A 482 -2.29 -21.65 21.02
C PRO A 482 -3.70 -21.03 20.97
N ASP A 483 -4.09 -20.52 19.81
CA ASP A 483 -5.36 -19.83 19.53
C ASP A 483 -5.67 -18.62 20.45
N SER A 484 -4.64 -18.03 21.06
CA SER A 484 -4.80 -16.80 21.84
C SER A 484 -4.84 -15.54 20.94
N ILE A 485 -5.72 -14.61 21.32
CA ILE A 485 -5.79 -13.26 20.80
C ILE A 485 -5.72 -12.33 22.00
N ILE A 486 -4.68 -11.51 22.05
CA ILE A 486 -4.50 -10.52 23.11
C ILE A 486 -4.39 -9.13 22.50
N ARG A 487 -4.76 -8.13 23.29
CA ARG A 487 -4.49 -6.74 23.00
C ARG A 487 -3.61 -6.17 24.10
N ILE A 488 -2.55 -5.48 23.71
CA ILE A 488 -1.79 -4.60 24.60
C ILE A 488 -2.25 -3.19 24.28
N GLN A 489 -2.85 -2.49 25.23
CA GLN A 489 -3.39 -1.15 25.02
C GLN A 489 -2.75 -0.14 25.96
N THR A 490 -2.64 1.10 25.49
CA THR A 490 -2.29 2.22 26.36
C THR A 490 -3.49 2.64 27.19
N ILE A 491 -3.27 2.89 28.47
CA ILE A 491 -4.24 3.58 29.32
C ILE A 491 -3.66 4.91 29.78
N GLU A 492 -4.52 5.92 29.97
CA GLU A 492 -4.08 7.16 30.60
C GLU A 492 -3.63 6.87 32.02
N THR A 493 -2.38 7.22 32.32
CA THR A 493 -1.81 7.02 33.64
C THR A 493 -2.52 7.95 34.61
N LYS A 494 -3.36 7.39 35.49
CA LYS A 494 -4.01 8.13 36.58
C LYS A 494 -2.98 8.46 37.65
N TYR A 495 -1.97 9.27 37.34
CA TYR A 495 -1.24 9.93 38.40
C TYR A 495 -2.18 10.98 39.00
N PRO A 496 -2.48 10.95 40.31
CA PRO A 496 -3.06 12.12 40.95
C PRO A 496 -2.08 13.26 40.71
N VAL A 497 -2.52 14.29 39.99
CA VAL A 497 -1.80 15.56 39.94
C VAL A 497 -1.71 15.98 41.41
N GLN A 498 -0.51 15.88 41.99
CA GLN A 498 -0.24 16.51 43.28
C GLN A 498 -0.29 18.01 43.01
N GLU A 499 -1.44 18.63 43.31
CA GLU A 499 -1.59 20.08 43.35
C GLU A 499 -0.68 20.72 44.39
#